data_AF-A0A8C0VPE2-F1
#
_entry.id   AF-A0A8C0VPE2-F1
#
_cell.length_a   1.000
_cell.length_b   1.000
_cell.length_c   1.000
_cell.angle_alpha   90.00
_cell.angle_beta   90.00
_cell.angle_gamma   90.00
#
_symmetry.space_group_name_H-M   'P 1'
#
loop_
_entity.id
_entity.type
_entity.pdbx_description
1 polymer ?
#
loop_
_entity_poly.entity_id
_entity_poly.type
_entity_poly.pdbx_seq_one_letter_code
_entity_poly.pdbx_strand_id
1 'polypeptide(L)'
;LEQLKKAKLHVEMAIKEKKIFTVQGPYPIIRRLMRARGWVERKPFLGTKHPPHYPWRPAEEEEEKEEEQCDEDPNGIHDLMSYLVRDQLPNFIWTNFLEATDRQLLQQDNVVNHYARVDAFTTKEGLCLSLQNLPWIEQADPNTFFPRCYRLGNVDERETFIGELKAVALLSLLVLPLLQCPVQDWLGMMPPSCRGFPPDSSTKPAQIGPGGGWGQASGD
;
A
#
# COMPACT_ATOMS: atom_id res chain seq x y z
N LEU A 1 12.21 -46.31 -0.59
CA LEU A 1 11.15 -46.79 0.34
C LEU A 1 11.03 -45.91 1.58
N GLU A 2 12.11 -45.66 2.33
CA GLU A 2 12.09 -44.82 3.54
C GLU A 2 11.65 -43.36 3.28
N GLN A 3 12.16 -42.71 2.22
CA GLN A 3 11.73 -41.36 1.83
C GLN A 3 10.24 -41.27 1.50
N LEU A 4 9.68 -42.28 0.83
CA LEU A 4 8.25 -42.34 0.53
C LEU A 4 7.40 -42.46 1.81
N LYS A 5 7.83 -43.25 2.79
CA LYS A 5 7.14 -43.35 4.09
C LYS A 5 7.14 -41.99 4.81
N LYS A 6 8.30 -41.31 4.84
CA LYS A 6 8.43 -39.97 5.42
C LYS A 6 7.55 -38.94 4.71
N ALA A 7 7.54 -38.95 3.38
CA ALA A 7 6.68 -38.08 2.56
C ALA A 7 5.20 -38.28 2.87
N LYS A 8 4.76 -39.54 2.93
CA LYS A 8 3.37 -39.89 3.28
C LYS A 8 3.00 -39.42 4.68
N LEU A 9 3.84 -39.69 5.68
CA LEU A 9 3.62 -39.24 7.05
C LEU A 9 3.53 -37.70 7.12
N HIS A 10 4.42 -37.00 6.42
CA HIS A 10 4.41 -35.53 6.37
C HIS A 10 3.13 -34.98 5.74
N VAL A 11 2.68 -35.60 4.63
CA VAL A 11 1.42 -35.26 3.96
C VAL A 11 0.22 -35.53 4.86
N GLU A 12 0.15 -36.68 5.52
CA GLU A 12 -0.94 -37.02 6.44
C GLU A 12 -1.04 -36.03 7.60
N MET A 13 0.11 -35.63 8.19
CA MET A 13 0.15 -34.58 9.21
C MET A 13 -0.31 -33.23 8.66
N ALA A 14 0.16 -32.83 7.47
CA ALA A 14 -0.21 -31.56 6.86
C ALA A 14 -1.72 -31.50 6.54
N ILE A 15 -2.33 -32.59 6.07
CA ILE A 15 -3.78 -32.67 5.84
C ILE A 15 -4.52 -32.54 7.19
N LYS A 16 -4.11 -33.29 8.21
CA LYS A 16 -4.72 -33.25 9.54
C LYS A 16 -4.65 -31.86 10.18
N GLU A 17 -3.54 -31.16 9.98
CA GLU A 17 -3.28 -29.83 10.54
C GLU A 17 -3.79 -28.67 9.66
N LYS A 18 -4.48 -28.94 8.54
CA LYS A 18 -4.91 -27.93 7.56
C LYS A 18 -3.73 -27.06 7.05
N LYS A 19 -2.59 -27.69 6.79
CA LYS A 19 -1.34 -27.06 6.30
C LYS A 19 -1.08 -27.35 4.82
N ILE A 20 -2.13 -27.31 4.00
CA ILE A 20 -2.00 -27.39 2.54
C ILE A 20 -2.01 -25.99 1.97
N PHE A 21 -1.04 -25.65 1.11
CA PHE A 21 -1.00 -24.34 0.46
C PHE A 21 -0.80 -24.44 -1.05
N THR A 22 -1.10 -23.38 -1.77
CA THR A 22 -0.78 -23.25 -3.19
C THR A 22 -0.26 -21.85 -3.48
N VAL A 23 0.72 -21.76 -4.39
CA VAL A 23 1.35 -20.51 -4.81
C VAL A 23 1.32 -20.43 -6.32
N GLN A 24 0.59 -19.45 -6.84
CA GLN A 24 0.59 -19.09 -8.25
C GLN A 24 1.58 -17.94 -8.48
N GLY A 25 2.58 -18.16 -9.33
CA GLY A 25 3.61 -17.16 -9.67
C GLY A 25 4.99 -17.42 -9.07
N PRO A 26 6.00 -16.62 -9.44
CA PRO A 26 7.40 -16.84 -9.09
C PRO A 26 7.74 -16.37 -7.67
N TYR A 27 7.18 -17.01 -6.63
CA TYR A 27 7.47 -16.70 -5.22
C TYR A 27 8.27 -17.79 -4.51
N PRO A 28 9.58 -17.95 -4.80
CA PRO A 28 10.42 -18.98 -4.17
C PRO A 28 10.54 -18.76 -2.65
N ILE A 29 10.60 -17.51 -2.19
CA ILE A 29 10.71 -17.18 -0.77
C ILE A 29 9.46 -17.64 -0.01
N ILE A 30 8.26 -17.37 -0.52
CA ILE A 30 7.00 -17.80 0.09
C ILE A 30 6.95 -19.33 0.16
N ARG A 31 7.30 -20.04 -0.92
CA ARG A 31 7.35 -21.51 -0.95
C ARG A 31 8.30 -22.07 0.11
N ARG A 32 9.55 -21.58 0.14
CA ARG A 32 10.56 -21.99 1.13
C ARG A 32 10.07 -21.79 2.56
N LEU A 33 9.53 -20.60 2.84
CA LEU A 33 9.04 -20.22 4.17
C LEU A 33 7.84 -21.06 4.63
N MET A 34 6.94 -21.41 3.72
CA MET A 34 5.80 -22.28 4.04
C MET A 34 6.27 -23.72 4.32
N ARG A 35 7.14 -24.27 3.49
CA ARG A 35 7.73 -25.60 3.68
C ARG A 35 8.51 -25.71 4.99
N ALA A 36 9.29 -24.69 5.34
CA ALA A 36 10.01 -24.64 6.62
C ALA A 36 9.07 -24.69 7.85
N ARG A 37 7.81 -24.29 7.69
CA ARG A 37 6.76 -24.39 8.72
C ARG A 37 5.97 -25.71 8.67
N GLY A 38 6.42 -26.66 7.86
CA GLY A 38 5.79 -27.98 7.68
C GLY A 38 4.54 -27.95 6.81
N TRP A 39 4.38 -26.93 5.96
CA TRP A 39 3.28 -26.89 4.99
C TRP A 39 3.64 -27.65 3.72
N VAL A 40 2.63 -28.26 3.10
CA VAL A 40 2.78 -29.00 1.85
C VAL A 40 2.14 -28.23 0.71
N GLU A 41 2.93 -28.00 -0.34
CA GLU A 41 2.48 -27.30 -1.53
C GLU A 41 1.67 -28.24 -2.42
N ARG A 42 0.44 -27.85 -2.74
CA ARG A 42 -0.32 -28.37 -3.86
C ARG A 42 0.00 -27.52 -5.08
N LYS A 43 0.94 -27.97 -5.91
CA LYS A 43 1.27 -27.29 -7.17
C LYS A 43 0.06 -27.40 -8.11
N PRO A 44 -0.38 -26.30 -8.74
CA PRO A 44 -1.35 -26.40 -9.82
C PRO A 44 -0.78 -27.30 -10.91
N PHE A 45 -1.60 -28.16 -11.53
CA PHE A 45 -1.20 -28.97 -12.68
C PHE A 45 -0.95 -28.06 -13.89
N LEU A 46 0.15 -27.33 -13.89
CA LEU A 46 0.65 -26.66 -15.08
C LEU A 46 1.38 -27.73 -15.91
N GLY A 47 0.62 -28.40 -16.77
CA GLY A 47 1.11 -29.38 -17.73
C GLY A 47 2.04 -28.81 -18.82
N THR A 48 2.71 -27.70 -18.58
CA THR A 48 3.58 -27.04 -19.54
C THR A 48 4.79 -26.48 -18.83
N LYS A 49 5.98 -26.91 -19.27
CA LYS A 49 7.30 -26.38 -18.87
C LYS A 49 7.53 -24.94 -19.36
N HIS A 50 6.47 -24.19 -19.67
CA HIS A 50 6.56 -22.80 -20.09
C HIS A 50 6.06 -21.91 -18.95
N PRO A 51 6.84 -20.88 -18.56
CA PRO A 51 6.35 -19.87 -17.63
C PRO A 51 5.05 -19.29 -18.19
N PRO A 52 3.99 -19.13 -17.37
CA PRO A 52 2.81 -18.40 -17.81
C PRO A 52 3.26 -17.00 -18.25
N HIS A 53 3.11 -16.71 -19.54
CA HIS A 53 3.30 -15.38 -20.10
C HIS A 53 2.22 -14.48 -19.50
N TYR A 54 2.58 -13.73 -18.46
CA TYR A 54 1.69 -12.74 -17.84
C TYR A 54 1.39 -11.63 -18.86
N PRO A 55 0.13 -11.38 -19.25
CA PRO A 55 -0.20 -10.43 -20.33
C PRO A 55 0.12 -8.95 -20.03
N TRP A 56 0.67 -8.62 -18.87
CA TRP A 56 0.78 -7.24 -18.35
C TRP A 56 2.14 -6.94 -17.72
N ARG A 57 3.25 -7.48 -18.26
CA ARG A 57 4.56 -6.86 -17.98
C ARG A 57 4.71 -5.69 -18.97
N PRO A 58 4.72 -4.41 -18.52
CA PRO A 58 5.15 -3.32 -19.39
C PRO A 58 6.56 -3.64 -19.90
N ALA A 59 6.81 -3.46 -21.18
CA ALA A 59 8.04 -3.88 -21.87
C ALA A 59 9.33 -3.14 -21.41
N GLU A 60 9.28 -2.39 -20.31
CA GLU A 60 10.34 -1.44 -19.91
C GLU A 60 11.02 -1.81 -18.57
N GLU A 61 10.65 -2.92 -17.94
CA GLU A 61 11.35 -3.46 -16.75
C GLU A 61 12.04 -4.79 -17.11
N GLU A 62 12.95 -4.73 -18.09
CA GLU A 62 13.88 -5.81 -18.42
C GLU A 62 15.25 -5.62 -17.73
N GLU A 63 15.32 -5.12 -16.49
CA GLU A 63 16.61 -4.96 -15.83
C GLU A 63 16.53 -5.10 -14.32
N GLU A 64 16.14 -6.30 -13.87
CA GLU A 64 16.62 -6.85 -12.59
C GLU A 64 16.48 -8.37 -12.70
N LYS A 65 17.57 -9.02 -13.15
CA LYS A 65 17.75 -10.46 -12.90
C LYS A 65 17.98 -10.61 -11.40
N GLU A 66 16.91 -10.47 -10.60
CA GLU A 66 16.90 -11.00 -9.25
C GLU A 66 17.34 -12.45 -9.38
N GLU A 67 18.44 -12.78 -8.69
CA GLU A 67 18.99 -14.12 -8.62
C GLU A 67 17.84 -15.10 -8.48
N GLU A 68 17.55 -15.85 -9.55
CA GLU A 68 16.58 -16.94 -9.52
C GLU A 68 17.14 -17.91 -8.49
N GLN A 69 16.76 -17.71 -7.22
CA GLN A 69 16.98 -18.66 -6.16
C GLN A 69 16.02 -19.78 -6.48
N CYS A 70 16.48 -20.63 -7.41
CA CYS A 70 15.83 -21.86 -7.79
C CYS A 70 15.45 -22.54 -6.49
N ASP A 71 14.16 -22.80 -6.36
CA ASP A 71 13.58 -23.56 -5.27
C ASP A 71 14.03 -25.01 -5.47
N GLU A 72 15.33 -25.26 -5.29
CA GLU A 72 15.97 -26.52 -5.56
C GLU A 72 15.25 -27.56 -4.68
N ASP A 73 14.61 -28.52 -5.34
CA ASP A 73 14.13 -29.76 -4.77
C ASP A 73 15.04 -30.87 -5.29
N PRO A 74 16.29 -31.00 -4.79
CA PRO A 74 17.29 -31.89 -5.37
C PRO A 74 16.84 -33.36 -5.31
N ASN A 75 15.87 -33.66 -4.43
CA ASN A 75 15.38 -35.00 -4.14
C ASN A 75 14.00 -35.28 -4.74
N GLY A 76 13.36 -34.32 -5.41
CA GLY A 76 11.99 -34.43 -5.93
C GLY A 76 10.94 -34.71 -4.83
N ILE A 77 11.25 -34.41 -3.58
CA ILE A 77 10.39 -34.75 -2.43
C ILE A 77 9.15 -33.87 -2.41
N HIS A 78 9.27 -32.60 -2.80
CA HIS A 78 8.15 -31.66 -2.86
C HIS A 78 7.24 -31.98 -4.04
N ASP A 79 7.77 -32.44 -5.16
CA ASP A 79 6.96 -32.93 -6.29
C ASP A 79 6.15 -34.17 -5.90
N LEU A 80 6.78 -35.13 -5.20
CA LEU A 80 6.09 -36.31 -4.68
C LEU A 80 4.98 -35.92 -3.68
N MET A 81 5.27 -35.04 -2.72
CA MET A 81 4.27 -34.59 -1.76
C MET A 81 3.14 -33.81 -2.44
N SER A 82 3.45 -32.96 -3.41
CA SER A 82 2.45 -32.25 -4.23
C SER A 82 1.52 -33.23 -4.96
N TYR A 83 2.06 -34.31 -5.51
CA TYR A 83 1.26 -35.37 -6.14
C TYR A 83 0.33 -36.06 -5.14
N LEU A 84 0.79 -36.31 -3.90
CA LEU A 84 -0.01 -36.94 -2.86
C LEU A 84 -1.15 -36.05 -2.34
N VAL A 85 -1.01 -34.72 -2.43
CA VAL A 85 -2.06 -33.75 -2.01
C VAL A 85 -2.87 -33.17 -3.17
N ARG A 86 -2.73 -33.72 -4.37
CA ARG A 86 -3.38 -33.17 -5.59
C ARG A 86 -4.91 -33.04 -5.47
N ASP A 87 -5.53 -33.97 -4.76
CA ASP A 87 -6.98 -34.06 -4.57
C ASP A 87 -7.45 -33.31 -3.30
N GLN A 88 -6.52 -32.68 -2.56
CA GLN A 88 -6.83 -31.86 -1.39
C GLN A 88 -7.08 -30.41 -1.79
N LEU A 89 -7.95 -29.72 -1.05
CA LEU A 89 -8.13 -28.27 -1.19
C LEU A 89 -7.06 -27.51 -0.38
N PRO A 90 -6.47 -26.44 -0.94
CA PRO A 90 -5.52 -25.62 -0.21
C PRO A 90 -6.23 -24.81 0.88
N ASN A 91 -5.63 -24.76 2.07
CA ASN A 91 -6.04 -23.90 3.18
C ASN A 91 -5.46 -22.49 3.05
N PHE A 92 -4.32 -22.34 2.37
CA PHE A 92 -3.68 -21.06 2.10
C PHE A 92 -3.41 -20.90 0.61
N ILE A 93 -3.84 -19.79 0.02
CA ILE A 93 -3.71 -19.50 -1.40
C ILE A 93 -2.94 -18.18 -1.57
N TRP A 94 -1.83 -18.24 -2.29
CA TRP A 94 -1.07 -17.06 -2.70
C TRP A 94 -1.14 -16.92 -4.22
N THR A 95 -1.66 -15.80 -4.71
CA THR A 95 -1.74 -15.51 -6.16
C THR A 95 -1.24 -14.09 -6.47
N ASN A 96 -1.10 -13.77 -7.77
CA ASN A 96 -0.83 -12.41 -8.24
C ASN A 96 -2.12 -11.62 -8.50
N PHE A 97 -3.19 -12.32 -8.88
CA PHE A 97 -4.43 -11.71 -9.34
C PHE A 97 -5.63 -12.42 -8.72
N LEU A 98 -6.60 -11.62 -8.30
CA LEU A 98 -7.83 -12.08 -7.66
C LEU A 98 -8.68 -12.92 -8.61
N GLU A 99 -8.66 -12.60 -9.92
CA GLU A 99 -9.32 -13.35 -10.99
C GLU A 99 -8.75 -14.77 -11.20
N ALA A 100 -7.51 -15.00 -10.78
CA ALA A 100 -6.86 -16.31 -10.89
C ALA A 100 -7.30 -17.30 -9.81
N THR A 101 -8.08 -16.84 -8.83
CA THR A 101 -8.68 -17.69 -7.79
C THR A 101 -10.13 -17.94 -8.15
N ASP A 102 -10.44 -19.19 -8.50
CA ASP A 102 -11.83 -19.62 -8.65
C ASP A 102 -12.59 -19.33 -7.35
N ARG A 103 -13.67 -18.55 -7.42
CA ARG A 103 -14.49 -18.24 -6.24
C ARG A 103 -15.06 -19.51 -5.60
N GLN A 104 -15.12 -20.62 -6.34
CA GLN A 104 -15.50 -21.94 -5.80
C GLN A 104 -14.42 -22.55 -4.89
N LEU A 105 -13.15 -22.17 -5.05
CA LEU A 105 -12.06 -22.56 -4.15
C LEU A 105 -12.10 -21.78 -2.83
N LEU A 106 -12.74 -20.61 -2.79
CA LEU A 106 -12.98 -19.80 -1.59
C LEU A 106 -14.09 -20.44 -0.72
N GLN A 107 -13.79 -21.60 -0.15
CA GLN A 107 -14.57 -22.13 0.97
C GLN A 107 -14.26 -21.32 2.24
N GLN A 108 -15.20 -21.32 3.19
CA GLN A 108 -15.23 -20.45 4.37
C GLN A 108 -13.99 -20.47 5.28
N ASP A 109 -13.11 -21.47 5.12
CA ASP A 109 -11.95 -21.73 5.98
C ASP A 109 -10.59 -21.45 5.33
N ASN A 110 -10.54 -21.02 4.05
CA ASN A 110 -9.27 -20.75 3.40
C ASN A 110 -8.81 -19.30 3.58
N VAL A 111 -7.49 -19.10 3.56
CA VAL A 111 -6.85 -17.80 3.66
C VAL A 111 -6.25 -17.45 2.30
N VAL A 112 -6.56 -16.27 1.79
CA VAL A 112 -6.04 -15.76 0.51
C VAL A 112 -5.36 -14.42 0.72
N ASN A 113 -4.27 -14.15 0.01
CA ASN A 113 -3.51 -12.91 0.08
C ASN A 113 -4.20 -11.68 -0.55
N HIS A 114 -5.51 -11.73 -0.73
CA HIS A 114 -6.29 -10.72 -1.42
C HIS A 114 -7.56 -10.39 -0.65
N TYR A 115 -7.81 -9.09 -0.44
CA TYR A 115 -9.09 -8.60 0.05
C TYR A 115 -10.06 -8.33 -1.09
N ALA A 116 -11.36 -8.43 -0.82
CA ALA A 116 -12.37 -7.97 -1.76
C ALA A 116 -12.37 -6.43 -1.84
N ARG A 117 -12.70 -5.90 -3.02
CA ARG A 117 -12.84 -4.46 -3.30
C ARG A 117 -11.61 -3.60 -2.98
N VAL A 118 -10.40 -4.10 -3.27
CA VAL A 118 -9.16 -3.32 -3.13
C VAL A 118 -9.16 -2.06 -3.99
N ASP A 119 -9.89 -2.10 -5.11
CA ASP A 119 -10.03 -1.01 -6.07
C ASP A 119 -10.58 0.29 -5.44
N ALA A 120 -11.28 0.19 -4.32
CA ALA A 120 -11.77 1.34 -3.56
C ALA A 120 -10.66 2.27 -3.07
N PHE A 121 -9.42 1.82 -2.88
CA PHE A 121 -8.31 2.68 -2.44
C PHE A 121 -6.98 2.43 -3.15
N THR A 122 -6.83 1.31 -3.87
CA THR A 122 -5.62 1.03 -4.66
C THR A 122 -5.68 1.59 -6.08
N THR A 123 -6.79 2.19 -6.49
CA THR A 123 -6.91 2.92 -7.76
C THR A 123 -6.96 4.43 -7.50
N LYS A 124 -6.50 5.22 -8.48
CA LYS A 124 -6.58 6.69 -8.39
C LYS A 124 -8.03 7.18 -8.24
N GLU A 125 -8.96 6.58 -9.00
CA GLU A 125 -10.38 6.94 -8.96
C GLU A 125 -11.03 6.51 -7.64
N GLY A 126 -10.80 5.27 -7.21
CA GLY A 126 -11.32 4.76 -5.94
C GLY A 126 -10.84 5.60 -4.76
N LEU A 127 -9.53 5.85 -4.67
CA LEU A 127 -8.97 6.67 -3.60
C LEU A 127 -9.54 8.10 -3.60
N CYS A 128 -9.70 8.71 -4.77
CA CYS A 128 -10.34 10.01 -4.91
C CYS A 128 -11.77 10.00 -4.32
N LEU A 129 -12.58 9.00 -4.67
CA LEU A 129 -13.94 8.83 -4.13
C LEU A 129 -13.95 8.56 -2.62
N SER A 130 -13.05 7.72 -2.12
CA SER A 130 -12.96 7.42 -0.68
C SER A 130 -12.63 8.67 0.13
N LEU A 131 -11.71 9.50 -0.35
CA LEU A 131 -11.32 10.74 0.33
C LEU A 131 -12.39 11.83 0.27
N GLN A 132 -13.15 11.93 -0.82
CA GLN A 132 -14.33 12.81 -0.86
C GLN A 132 -15.37 12.44 0.20
N ASN A 133 -15.44 11.16 0.57
CA ASN A 133 -16.34 10.68 1.62
C ASN A 133 -15.73 10.69 3.04
N LEU A 134 -14.45 11.08 3.19
CA LEU A 134 -13.77 11.10 4.49
C LEU A 134 -14.51 11.92 5.56
N PRO A 135 -15.12 13.08 5.28
CA PRO A 135 -15.83 13.87 6.31
C PRO A 135 -16.97 13.11 7.01
N TRP A 136 -17.50 12.05 6.39
CA TRP A 136 -18.52 11.18 6.98
C TRP A 136 -17.94 10.15 7.97
N ILE A 137 -16.63 9.92 7.92
CA ILE A 137 -15.91 8.92 8.72
C ILE A 137 -15.09 9.62 9.80
N GLU A 138 -14.37 10.68 9.43
CA GLU A 138 -13.44 11.39 10.29
C GLU A 138 -13.49 12.90 10.00
N GLN A 139 -13.37 13.71 11.05
CA GLN A 139 -13.32 15.18 10.94
C GLN A 139 -11.92 15.67 10.52
N ALA A 140 -11.42 15.15 9.40
CA ALA A 140 -10.17 15.57 8.79
C ALA A 140 -10.46 16.15 7.40
N ASP A 141 -9.78 17.25 7.04
CA ASP A 141 -9.84 17.81 5.69
C ASP A 141 -8.88 17.02 4.78
N PRO A 142 -9.38 16.30 3.75
CA PRO A 142 -8.54 15.54 2.82
C PRO A 142 -7.46 16.38 2.15
N ASN A 143 -7.73 17.68 1.93
CA ASN A 143 -6.85 18.56 1.17
C ASN A 143 -5.56 18.94 1.92
N THR A 144 -5.46 18.58 3.20
CA THR A 144 -4.27 18.83 4.04
C THR A 144 -3.17 17.79 3.83
N PHE A 145 -3.53 16.58 3.38
CA PHE A 145 -2.59 15.47 3.21
C PHE A 145 -2.70 14.77 1.85
N PHE A 146 -3.75 15.07 1.07
CA PHE A 146 -3.93 14.53 -0.28
C PHE A 146 -4.13 15.67 -1.29
N PRO A 147 -3.42 15.67 -2.42
CA PRO A 147 -3.60 16.68 -3.44
C PRO A 147 -5.01 16.61 -4.04
N ARG A 148 -5.64 17.77 -4.25
CA ARG A 148 -6.98 17.84 -4.85
C ARG A 148 -7.04 17.06 -6.16
N CYS A 149 -8.06 16.21 -6.27
CA CYS A 149 -8.27 15.31 -7.40
C CYS A 149 -9.75 15.34 -7.81
N TYR A 150 -9.99 15.19 -9.12
CA TYR A 150 -11.31 15.30 -9.73
C TYR A 150 -11.50 14.18 -10.74
N ARG A 151 -12.70 13.63 -10.82
CA ARG A 151 -13.10 12.68 -11.85
C ARG A 151 -13.66 13.41 -13.05
N LEU A 152 -12.81 13.62 -14.06
CA LEU A 152 -13.18 14.40 -15.26
C LEU A 152 -14.31 13.78 -16.11
N GLY A 153 -14.61 12.49 -15.91
CA GLY A 153 -15.79 11.83 -16.50
C GLY A 153 -17.12 12.27 -15.88
N ASN A 154 -17.08 12.81 -14.66
CA ASN A 154 -18.23 13.46 -14.03
C ASN A 154 -18.24 14.95 -14.42
N VAL A 155 -19.38 15.42 -14.94
CA VAL A 155 -19.50 16.79 -15.46
C VAL A 155 -19.33 17.84 -14.35
N ASP A 156 -19.94 17.63 -13.19
CA ASP A 156 -19.89 18.60 -12.08
C ASP A 156 -18.47 18.72 -11.51
N GLU A 157 -17.78 17.59 -11.34
CA GLU A 157 -16.38 17.59 -10.92
C GLU A 157 -15.46 18.22 -11.97
N ARG A 158 -15.73 18.00 -13.26
CA ARG A 158 -14.97 18.63 -14.35
C ARG A 158 -15.13 20.15 -14.35
N GLU A 159 -16.33 20.68 -14.18
CA GLU A 159 -16.54 22.13 -14.11
C GLU A 159 -15.86 22.74 -12.88
N THR A 160 -15.89 22.03 -11.74
CA THR A 160 -15.16 22.43 -10.53
C THR A 160 -13.65 22.49 -10.77
N PHE A 161 -13.09 21.47 -11.41
CA PHE A 161 -11.69 21.44 -11.82
C PHE A 161 -11.31 22.63 -12.71
N ILE A 162 -12.13 22.96 -13.72
CA ILE A 162 -11.89 24.10 -14.61
C ILE A 162 -11.90 25.42 -13.82
N GLY A 163 -12.84 25.57 -12.88
CA GLY A 163 -12.91 26.74 -12.01
C GLY A 163 -11.65 26.91 -11.16
N GLU A 164 -11.20 25.82 -10.54
CA GLU A 164 -9.99 25.83 -9.72
C GLU A 164 -8.72 26.06 -10.53
N LEU A 165 -8.61 25.45 -11.71
CA LEU A 165 -7.46 25.67 -12.60
C LEU A 165 -7.33 27.16 -12.96
N LYS A 166 -8.46 27.82 -13.25
CA LYS A 166 -8.49 29.27 -13.50
C LYS A 166 -8.07 30.06 -12.25
N ALA A 167 -8.55 29.68 -11.07
CA ALA A 167 -8.18 30.33 -9.82
C ALA A 167 -6.68 30.20 -9.52
N VAL A 168 -6.10 29.01 -9.72
CA VAL A 168 -4.66 28.76 -9.57
C VAL A 168 -3.85 29.56 -10.59
N ALA A 169 -4.30 29.66 -11.84
CA ALA A 169 -3.64 30.47 -12.86
C ALA A 169 -3.69 31.97 -12.54
N LEU A 170 -4.81 32.48 -12.02
CA LEU A 170 -4.89 33.86 -11.56
C LEU A 170 -3.99 34.11 -10.36
N LEU A 171 -3.95 33.18 -9.41
CA LEU A 171 -3.08 33.26 -8.24
C LEU A 171 -1.60 33.26 -8.66
N SER A 172 -1.20 32.44 -9.63
CA SER A 172 0.19 32.43 -10.09
C SER A 172 0.58 33.75 -10.77
N LEU A 173 -0.32 34.38 -11.53
CA LEU A 173 -0.09 35.70 -12.11
C LEU A 173 0.05 36.81 -11.05
N LEU A 174 -0.56 36.65 -9.87
CA LEU A 174 -0.42 37.60 -8.77
C LEU A 174 0.81 37.31 -7.91
N VAL A 175 1.03 36.05 -7.55
CA VAL A 175 2.07 35.63 -6.60
C VAL A 175 3.45 35.65 -7.23
N LEU A 176 3.61 35.26 -8.51
CA LEU A 176 4.92 35.21 -9.16
C LEU A 176 5.59 36.59 -9.27
N PRO A 177 4.91 37.66 -9.72
CA PRO A 177 5.51 39.00 -9.71
C PRO A 177 5.85 39.47 -8.30
N LEU A 178 4.97 39.20 -7.34
CA LEU A 178 5.14 39.57 -5.95
C LEU A 178 6.37 38.91 -5.31
N LEU A 179 6.63 37.62 -5.60
CA LEU A 179 7.84 36.93 -5.14
C LEU A 179 9.14 37.44 -5.79
N GLN A 180 9.05 38.09 -6.95
CA GLN A 180 10.16 38.76 -7.62
C GLN A 180 10.33 40.23 -7.16
N CYS A 181 9.29 40.77 -6.52
CA CYS A 181 9.22 41.98 -5.71
C CYS A 181 10.24 42.08 -4.54
N PRO A 182 11.26 42.97 -4.53
CA PRO A 182 11.98 43.26 -3.28
C PRO A 182 11.00 43.72 -2.19
N VAL A 183 11.14 43.19 -0.96
CA VAL A 183 10.21 43.41 0.18
C VAL A 183 9.94 44.91 0.45
N GLN A 184 10.84 45.81 0.05
CA GLN A 184 10.68 47.25 0.22
C GLN A 184 9.53 47.85 -0.62
N ASP A 185 9.20 47.27 -1.78
CA ASP A 185 8.16 47.79 -2.69
C ASP A 185 6.74 47.44 -2.21
N TRP A 186 6.61 46.42 -1.36
CA TRP A 186 5.34 45.95 -0.81
C TRP A 186 4.68 46.95 0.15
N LEU A 187 5.49 47.70 0.90
CA LEU A 187 5.03 48.76 1.81
C LEU A 187 4.33 49.91 1.08
N GLY A 188 4.67 50.13 -0.19
CA GLY A 188 4.03 51.13 -1.05
C GLY A 188 2.61 50.75 -1.46
N MET A 189 2.36 49.46 -1.67
CA MET A 189 1.12 48.93 -2.26
C MET A 189 0.04 48.54 -1.22
N MET A 190 0.36 48.50 0.08
CA MET A 190 -0.62 48.20 1.11
C MET A 190 -1.56 49.39 1.39
N PRO A 191 -2.88 49.16 1.58
CA PRO A 191 -3.81 50.21 1.95
C PRO A 191 -3.37 50.88 3.27
N PRO A 192 -3.59 52.19 3.43
CA PRO A 192 -3.08 52.97 4.56
C PRO A 192 -3.53 52.47 5.95
N SER A 193 -4.58 51.66 6.01
CA SER A 193 -5.06 50.99 7.22
C SER A 193 -4.09 49.95 7.81
N CYS A 194 -3.11 49.46 7.04
CA CYS A 194 -2.14 48.45 7.49
C CYS A 194 -0.77 49.04 7.88
N ARG A 195 -0.58 50.38 7.82
CA ARG A 195 0.72 51.04 8.03
C ARG A 195 1.04 51.42 9.48
N GLY A 196 0.18 51.07 10.45
CA GLY A 196 0.28 51.60 11.80
C GLY A 196 0.15 50.54 12.88
N PHE A 197 1.23 49.78 13.14
CA PHE A 197 1.56 49.26 14.47
C PHE A 197 3.09 49.12 14.57
N PRO A 198 3.81 50.02 15.26
CA PRO A 198 5.18 49.73 15.67
C PRO A 198 5.15 48.72 16.83
N PRO A 199 6.14 47.83 16.96
CA PRO A 199 6.32 47.07 18.19
C PRO A 199 6.68 48.04 19.31
N ASP A 200 5.93 47.99 20.40
CA ASP A 200 6.18 48.83 21.58
C ASP A 200 7.56 48.50 22.16
N SER A 201 8.47 49.46 22.04
CA SER A 201 9.83 49.38 22.57
C SER A 201 9.87 49.94 24.00
N SER A 202 9.15 49.30 24.92
CA SER A 202 9.28 49.62 26.35
C SER A 202 9.08 48.43 27.30
N THR A 203 9.95 47.43 27.22
CA THR A 203 10.33 46.71 28.46
C THR A 203 11.76 46.20 28.35
N LYS A 204 12.64 46.71 29.23
CA LYS A 204 14.08 46.39 29.30
C LYS A 204 14.31 44.90 29.63
N PRO A 205 15.45 44.30 29.25
CA PRO A 205 15.80 42.96 29.69
C PRO A 205 16.27 43.02 31.16
N ALA A 206 15.66 42.22 32.02
CA ALA A 206 16.19 41.93 33.35
C ALA A 206 17.09 40.69 33.26
N GLN A 207 18.36 40.84 33.66
CA GLN A 207 19.33 39.75 33.69
C GLN A 207 19.07 38.75 34.84
N ILE A 208 19.06 37.47 34.44
CA ILE A 208 19.44 36.20 35.07
C ILE A 208 19.96 36.22 36.53
N GLY A 209 19.43 35.29 37.34
CA GLY A 209 20.12 34.68 38.49
C GLY A 209 19.36 33.46 39.03
N PRO A 210 20.04 32.40 39.53
CA PRO A 210 19.60 31.00 39.34
C PRO A 210 19.06 30.33 40.61
N GLY A 211 18.27 29.25 40.45
CA GLY A 211 18.17 28.22 41.49
C GLY A 211 16.82 27.52 41.63
N GLY A 212 16.86 26.19 41.60
CA GLY A 212 15.87 25.25 42.17
C GLY A 212 14.57 25.14 41.36
N GLY A 213 14.02 23.98 41.06
CA GLY A 213 14.06 22.71 41.76
C GLY A 213 12.63 22.13 41.70
N TRP A 214 12.52 20.98 41.05
CA TRP A 214 11.40 20.03 40.96
C TRP A 214 10.26 20.17 41.99
N GLY A 215 9.02 20.13 41.51
CA GLY A 215 7.83 19.97 42.35
C GLY A 215 6.64 19.42 41.56
N GLN A 216 6.32 18.15 41.81
CA GLN A 216 5.11 17.45 41.37
C GLN A 216 3.83 18.15 41.84
N ALA A 217 2.77 18.08 41.04
CA ALA A 217 1.41 18.32 41.49
C ALA A 217 0.58 17.06 41.30
N SER A 218 0.20 16.44 42.42
CA SER A 218 -0.87 15.46 42.56
C SER A 218 -2.00 16.12 43.35
N GLY A 219 -3.24 15.81 42.97
CA GLY A 219 -4.44 15.83 43.83
C GLY A 219 -5.08 17.19 44.08
N ASP A 220 -6.32 17.34 43.62
CA ASP A 220 -7.52 17.20 44.47
C ASP A 220 -8.67 16.63 43.62
#